data_AF-A0A9P8BJJ9-F1
#
_entry.id   AF-A0A9P8BJJ9-F1
#
_cell.length_a   1.000
_cell.length_b   1.000
_cell.length_c   1.000
_cell.angle_alpha   90.00
_cell.angle_beta   90.00
_cell.angle_gamma   90.00
#
_symmetry.space_group_name_H-M   'P 1'
#
loop_
_entity.id
_entity.type
_entity.pdbx_description
1 polymer ?
#
loop_
_entity_poly.entity_id
_entity_poly.type
_entity_poly.pdbx_seq_one_letter_code
_entity_poly.pdbx_strand_id
1 'polypeptide(L)'
;MVARAGAGPPPIPANELSKERLSSAIKEALSPTCFESASRLGEQIRAEDGLQAGVESFYRHLPLERMRCNIDPSRLAIWWSDDLALRVSAFAAQTLIENNRIKLDSLVLSRPKEYDTRKEATDPITGGAAAVLAICTDLTSGLAQLFYKPQKGLINVSTAIPQGE
;
A
#
# COMPACT_ATOMS: atom_id res chain seq x y z
N MET A 1 5.58 8.67 -12.07
CA MET A 1 6.07 9.79 -11.23
C MET A 1 7.54 10.06 -11.52
N VAL A 2 8.43 9.07 -11.32
CA VAL A 2 9.89 9.18 -11.54
C VAL A 2 10.26 9.68 -12.94
N ALA A 3 9.86 8.97 -14.01
CA ALA A 3 10.16 9.38 -15.39
C ALA A 3 9.57 10.75 -15.76
N ARG A 4 8.36 11.05 -15.28
CA ARG A 4 7.70 12.36 -15.51
C ARG A 4 8.45 13.50 -14.84
N ALA A 5 9.15 13.24 -13.74
CA ALA A 5 9.98 14.21 -13.04
C ALA A 5 11.40 14.32 -13.63
N GLY A 6 11.73 13.53 -14.66
CA GLY A 6 13.09 13.43 -15.21
C GLY A 6 14.08 12.73 -14.28
N ALA A 7 13.59 12.12 -13.20
CA ALA A 7 14.41 11.41 -12.20
C ALA A 7 14.75 9.97 -12.61
N GLY A 8 14.38 9.56 -13.83
CA GLY A 8 14.65 8.24 -14.40
C GLY A 8 14.21 8.16 -15.85
N PRO A 9 14.68 7.14 -16.60
CA PRO A 9 14.21 6.85 -17.94
C PRO A 9 12.73 6.42 -17.93
N PRO A 10 12.02 6.51 -19.07
CA PRO A 10 10.68 5.98 -19.20
C PRO A 10 10.64 4.46 -18.93
N PRO A 11 9.56 3.94 -18.31
CA PRO A 11 9.40 2.49 -18.13
C PRO A 11 9.47 1.75 -19.47
N ILE A 12 10.23 0.66 -19.52
CA ILE A 12 10.31 -0.20 -20.71
C ILE A 12 9.16 -1.22 -20.64
N PRO A 13 8.21 -1.24 -21.60
CA PRO A 13 7.17 -2.25 -21.65
C PRO A 13 7.76 -3.67 -21.79
N ALA A 14 7.12 -4.67 -21.20
CA ALA A 14 7.67 -6.03 -21.15
C ALA A 14 7.91 -6.66 -22.54
N ASN A 15 6.99 -6.41 -23.49
CA ASN A 15 7.10 -6.83 -24.89
C ASN A 15 8.20 -6.09 -25.69
N GLU A 16 8.75 -5.05 -25.10
CA GLU A 16 9.71 -4.13 -25.70
C GLU A 16 11.09 -4.21 -25.05
N LEU A 17 11.26 -5.12 -24.10
CA LEU A 17 12.50 -5.34 -23.36
C LEU A 17 13.55 -5.99 -24.27
N SER A 18 14.64 -5.26 -24.50
CA SER A 18 15.82 -5.73 -25.23
C SER A 18 17.09 -5.28 -24.51
N LYS A 19 18.21 -5.96 -24.77
CA LYS A 19 19.51 -5.62 -24.20
C LYS A 19 19.88 -4.16 -24.48
N GLU A 20 19.61 -3.69 -25.69
CA GLU A 20 19.95 -2.34 -26.17
C GLU A 20 19.13 -1.28 -25.44
N ARG A 21 17.82 -1.51 -25.29
CA ARG A 21 16.93 -0.58 -24.58
C ARG A 21 17.21 -0.56 -23.09
N LEU A 22 17.45 -1.72 -22.48
CA LEU A 22 17.85 -1.79 -21.08
C LEU A 22 19.18 -1.07 -20.83
N SER A 23 20.19 -1.32 -21.66
CA SER A 23 21.49 -0.65 -21.55
C SER A 23 21.37 0.87 -21.71
N SER A 24 20.56 1.33 -22.66
CA SER A 24 20.33 2.75 -22.90
C SER A 24 19.62 3.42 -21.72
N ALA A 25 18.58 2.77 -21.18
CA ALA A 25 17.86 3.26 -20.00
C ALA A 25 18.75 3.34 -18.77
N ILE A 26 19.64 2.37 -18.54
CA ILE A 26 20.61 2.42 -17.43
C ILE A 26 21.57 3.61 -17.61
N LYS A 27 22.10 3.83 -18.83
CA LYS A 27 22.97 4.99 -19.09
C LYS A 27 22.25 6.32 -18.88
N GLU A 28 20.98 6.41 -19.27
CA GLU A 28 20.14 7.58 -19.01
C GLU A 28 19.90 7.78 -17.51
N ALA A 29 19.60 6.71 -16.77
CA ALA A 29 19.43 6.76 -15.31
C ALA A 29 20.69 7.25 -14.57
N LEU A 30 21.87 6.94 -15.12
CA LEU A 30 23.17 7.37 -14.59
C LEU A 30 23.60 8.76 -15.09
N SER A 31 22.81 9.41 -15.93
CA SER A 31 23.14 10.75 -16.44
C SER A 31 23.11 11.79 -15.31
N PRO A 32 23.98 12.82 -15.35
CA PRO A 32 23.98 13.89 -14.35
C PRO A 32 22.63 14.59 -14.23
N THR A 33 21.95 14.80 -15.36
CA THR A 33 20.62 15.42 -15.43
C THR A 33 19.56 14.61 -14.68
N CYS A 34 19.64 13.29 -14.77
CA CYS A 34 18.75 12.38 -14.07
C CYS A 34 19.02 12.40 -12.56
N PHE A 35 20.30 12.44 -12.18
CA PHE A 35 20.73 12.53 -10.78
C PHE A 35 20.26 13.85 -10.12
N GLU A 36 20.43 14.99 -10.79
CA GLU A 36 19.97 16.29 -10.29
C GLU A 36 18.44 16.30 -10.11
N SER A 37 17.71 15.78 -11.10
CA SER A 37 16.25 15.69 -11.04
C SER A 37 15.78 14.76 -9.93
N ALA A 38 16.46 13.63 -9.72
CA ALA A 38 16.19 12.70 -8.63
C ALA A 38 16.50 13.32 -7.25
N SER A 39 17.59 14.07 -7.12
CA SER A 39 17.93 14.80 -5.90
C SER A 39 16.85 15.81 -5.52
N ARG A 40 16.43 16.64 -6.50
CA ARG A 40 15.34 17.61 -6.35
C ARG A 40 14.02 16.95 -5.98
N LEU A 41 13.67 15.84 -6.64
CA LEU A 41 12.47 15.06 -6.30
C LEU A 41 12.55 14.52 -4.86
N GLY A 42 13.72 14.06 -4.44
CA GLY A 42 13.96 13.63 -3.06
C GLY A 42 13.81 14.74 -2.03
N GLU A 43 14.22 15.97 -2.36
CA GLU A 43 14.00 17.15 -1.51
C GLU A 43 12.51 17.49 -1.39
N GLN A 44 11.77 17.42 -2.50
CA GLN A 44 10.31 17.62 -2.50
C GLN A 44 9.62 16.59 -1.60
N ILE A 45 9.92 15.31 -1.77
CA ILE A 45 9.35 14.22 -0.94
C ILE A 45 9.69 14.42 0.54
N ARG A 46 10.90 14.87 0.88
CA ARG A 46 11.29 15.16 2.28
C ARG A 46 10.55 16.36 2.87
N ALA A 47 10.17 17.33 2.05
CA ALA A 47 9.43 18.51 2.47
C ALA A 47 7.91 18.28 2.55
N GLU A 48 7.41 17.17 1.98
CA GLU A 48 5.99 16.81 2.02
C GLU A 48 5.57 16.25 3.38
N ASP A 49 4.37 16.64 3.84
CA ASP A 49 3.69 15.98 4.95
C ASP A 49 2.89 14.78 4.45
N GLY A 50 3.62 13.72 4.08
CA GLY A 50 3.03 12.49 3.55
C GLY A 50 2.14 11.76 4.57
N LEU A 51 2.39 11.93 5.87
CA LEU A 51 1.59 11.32 6.93
C LEU A 51 0.19 11.94 6.97
N GLN A 52 0.11 13.26 7.11
CA GLN A 52 -1.17 13.97 7.19
C GLN A 52 -1.96 13.81 5.90
N ALA A 53 -1.30 13.96 4.74
CA ALA A 53 -1.94 13.76 3.44
C ALA A 53 -2.46 12.31 3.29
N GLY A 54 -1.70 11.32 3.78
CA GLY A 54 -2.10 9.92 3.81
C GLY A 54 -3.34 9.68 4.67
N VAL A 55 -3.36 10.25 5.88
CA VAL A 55 -4.51 10.17 6.81
C VAL A 55 -5.75 10.82 6.21
N GLU A 56 -5.62 12.03 5.66
CA GLU A 56 -6.74 12.73 5.02
C GLU A 56 -7.28 11.96 3.80
N SER A 57 -6.39 11.40 2.99
CA SER A 57 -6.76 10.55 1.87
C SER A 57 -7.51 9.30 2.34
N PHE A 58 -7.05 8.65 3.41
CA PHE A 58 -7.74 7.50 3.99
C PHE A 58 -9.17 7.86 4.43
N TYR A 59 -9.34 8.93 5.21
CA TYR A 59 -10.66 9.36 5.66
C TYR A 59 -11.60 9.74 4.52
N ARG A 60 -11.08 10.38 3.45
CA ARG A 60 -11.85 10.75 2.27
C ARG A 60 -12.41 9.53 1.52
N HIS A 61 -11.74 8.39 1.59
CA HIS A 61 -12.12 7.17 0.88
C HIS A 61 -12.83 6.14 1.76
N LEU A 62 -13.15 6.47 3.02
CA LEU A 62 -13.96 5.59 3.86
C LEU A 62 -15.38 5.44 3.29
N PRO A 63 -15.94 4.21 3.23
CA PRO A 63 -17.30 3.98 2.76
C PRO A 63 -18.30 4.31 3.87
N LEU A 64 -18.43 5.59 4.24
CA LEU A 64 -19.20 6.06 5.40
C LEU A 64 -20.66 5.59 5.38
N GLU A 65 -21.29 5.55 4.21
CA GLU A 65 -22.67 5.04 4.05
C GLU A 65 -22.80 3.57 4.45
N ARG A 66 -21.75 2.77 4.26
CA ARG A 66 -21.73 1.36 4.66
C ARG A 66 -21.32 1.16 6.11
N MET A 67 -20.65 2.14 6.71
CA MET A 67 -20.19 2.10 8.10
C MET A 67 -21.22 2.61 9.10
N ARG A 68 -22.22 3.39 8.66
CA ARG A 68 -23.23 3.99 9.54
C ARG A 68 -24.44 3.07 9.75
N CYS A 69 -25.02 3.16 10.93
CA CYS A 69 -26.28 2.53 11.26
C CYS A 69 -27.42 3.16 10.46
N ASN A 70 -28.34 2.34 9.97
CA ASN A 70 -29.48 2.82 9.18
C ASN A 70 -30.59 3.44 10.03
N ILE A 71 -30.67 3.09 11.32
CA ILE A 71 -31.66 3.62 12.27
C ILE A 71 -31.15 4.92 12.91
N ASP A 72 -29.86 4.96 13.29
CA ASP A 72 -29.21 6.13 13.87
C ASP A 72 -27.88 6.39 13.14
N PRO A 73 -27.90 7.24 12.08
CA PRO A 73 -26.71 7.51 11.26
C PRO A 73 -25.53 8.14 12.02
N SER A 74 -25.74 8.66 13.24
CA SER A 74 -24.67 9.18 14.09
C SER A 74 -23.79 8.06 14.68
N ARG A 75 -24.25 6.81 14.63
CA ARG A 75 -23.57 5.64 15.20
C ARG A 75 -23.04 4.70 14.13
N LEU A 76 -21.94 4.01 14.47
CA LEU A 76 -21.37 2.96 13.63
C LEU A 76 -22.27 1.72 13.62
N ALA A 77 -22.47 1.17 12.44
CA ALA A 77 -23.07 -0.15 12.25
C ALA A 77 -22.05 -1.24 12.57
N ILE A 78 -22.37 -2.05 13.57
CA ILE A 78 -21.55 -3.19 13.98
C ILE A 78 -22.18 -4.48 13.47
N TRP A 79 -23.50 -4.51 13.34
CA TRP A 79 -24.25 -5.69 12.94
C TRP A 79 -25.00 -5.47 11.63
N TRP A 80 -25.17 -6.55 10.88
CA TRP A 80 -26.07 -6.70 9.76
C TRP A 80 -27.18 -7.66 10.17
N SER A 81 -28.42 -7.28 9.92
CA SER A 81 -29.58 -8.15 10.07
C SER A 81 -30.07 -8.55 8.69
N ASP A 82 -30.00 -9.84 8.36
CA ASP A 82 -30.54 -10.37 7.11
C ASP A 82 -32.07 -10.25 7.06
N ASP A 83 -32.74 -10.47 8.20
CA ASP A 83 -34.20 -10.40 8.33
C ASP A 83 -34.77 -9.04 7.95
N LEU A 84 -34.08 -7.96 8.35
CA LEU A 84 -34.50 -6.58 8.08
C LEU A 84 -33.77 -5.95 6.89
N ALA A 85 -32.73 -6.61 6.37
CA ALA A 85 -31.79 -6.05 5.41
C ALA A 85 -31.21 -4.69 5.85
N LEU A 86 -30.91 -4.55 7.15
CA LEU A 86 -30.42 -3.30 7.75
C LEU A 86 -29.09 -3.49 8.47
N ARG A 87 -28.26 -2.45 8.40
CA ARG A 87 -27.09 -2.26 9.25
C ARG A 87 -27.50 -1.56 10.53
N VAL A 88 -27.20 -2.16 11.67
CA VAL A 88 -27.58 -1.64 12.98
C VAL A 88 -26.35 -1.44 13.86
N SER A 89 -26.37 -0.36 14.65
CA SER A 89 -25.39 -0.15 15.71
C SER A 89 -25.65 -1.11 16.87
N ALA A 90 -24.67 -1.28 17.76
CA ALA A 90 -24.88 -2.09 18.96
C ALA A 90 -26.05 -1.57 19.82
N PHE A 91 -26.20 -0.24 19.92
CA PHE A 91 -27.30 0.37 20.66
C PHE A 91 -28.66 0.05 20.02
N ALA A 92 -28.79 0.27 18.70
CA ALA A 92 -30.04 0.00 17.99
C ALA A 92 -30.39 -1.50 18.01
N ALA A 93 -29.38 -2.38 17.85
CA ALA A 93 -29.56 -3.81 17.96
C ALA A 93 -30.11 -4.21 19.34
N GLN A 94 -29.52 -3.69 20.42
CA GLN A 94 -29.97 -3.98 21.79
C GLN A 94 -31.44 -3.61 21.99
N THR A 95 -31.83 -2.39 21.59
CA THR A 95 -33.24 -1.96 21.71
C THR A 95 -34.19 -2.84 20.90
N LEU A 96 -33.79 -3.28 19.70
CA LEU A 96 -34.62 -4.17 18.89
C LEU A 96 -34.75 -5.58 19.49
N ILE A 97 -33.68 -6.10 20.10
CA ILE A 97 -33.68 -7.39 20.81
C ILE A 97 -34.61 -7.33 22.02
N GLU A 98 -34.50 -6.29 22.86
CA GLU A 98 -35.35 -6.11 24.04
C GLU A 98 -36.84 -6.02 23.70
N ASN A 99 -37.16 -5.48 22.53
CA ASN A 99 -38.53 -5.39 22.02
C ASN A 99 -38.95 -6.61 21.19
N ASN A 100 -38.20 -7.71 21.23
CA ASN A 100 -38.44 -8.94 20.48
C ASN A 100 -38.64 -8.71 18.96
N ARG A 101 -37.96 -7.72 18.38
CA ARG A 101 -38.02 -7.40 16.94
C ARG A 101 -36.99 -8.16 16.12
N ILE A 102 -35.83 -8.44 16.71
CA ILE A 102 -34.74 -9.23 16.12
C ILE A 102 -34.19 -10.16 17.19
N LYS A 103 -33.49 -11.21 16.78
CA LYS A 103 -32.75 -12.08 17.69
C LYS A 103 -31.26 -11.84 17.55
N LEU A 104 -30.50 -12.11 18.61
CA LEU A 104 -29.05 -11.95 18.60
C LEU A 104 -28.37 -12.97 17.67
N ASP A 105 -28.93 -14.18 17.58
CA ASP A 105 -28.40 -15.27 16.74
C ASP A 105 -28.56 -15.01 15.24
N SER A 106 -29.51 -14.15 14.83
CA SER A 106 -29.69 -13.74 13.43
C SER A 106 -28.84 -12.53 13.02
N LEU A 107 -28.04 -11.97 13.93
CA LEU A 107 -27.14 -10.86 13.63
C LEU A 107 -25.79 -11.35 13.13
N VAL A 108 -25.36 -10.81 12.00
CA VAL A 108 -24.05 -11.06 11.40
C VAL A 108 -23.16 -9.84 11.61
N LEU A 109 -21.87 -10.04 11.88
CA LEU A 109 -20.93 -8.93 12.00
C LEU A 109 -20.86 -8.14 10.68
N SER A 110 -21.18 -6.86 10.73
CA SER A 110 -21.07 -5.96 9.58
C SER A 110 -19.59 -5.71 9.27
N ARG A 111 -19.17 -6.02 8.04
CA ARG A 111 -17.81 -5.74 7.54
C ARG A 111 -17.91 -4.79 6.35
N PRO A 112 -17.99 -3.46 6.58
CA PRO A 112 -18.25 -2.47 5.52
C PRO A 112 -17.21 -2.48 4.40
N LYS A 113 -15.95 -2.75 4.77
CA LYS A 113 -14.83 -2.92 3.85
C LYS A 113 -13.77 -3.80 4.50
N GLU A 114 -13.41 -4.87 3.80
CA GLU A 114 -12.23 -5.65 4.11
C GLU A 114 -11.09 -5.20 3.19
N TYR A 115 -9.93 -5.00 3.80
CA TYR A 115 -8.68 -4.76 3.08
C TYR A 115 -7.86 -6.03 3.19
N ASP A 116 -7.63 -6.68 2.06
CA ASP A 116 -6.72 -7.81 2.00
C ASP A 116 -5.28 -7.28 2.11
N THR A 117 -4.68 -7.46 3.28
CA THR A 117 -3.29 -7.06 3.55
C THR A 117 -2.27 -7.99 2.92
N ARG A 118 -2.71 -9.15 2.41
CA ARG A 118 -1.86 -10.19 1.82
C ARG A 118 -2.11 -10.36 0.34
N LYS A 119 -2.81 -9.43 -0.30
CA LYS A 119 -3.11 -9.54 -1.72
C LYS A 119 -1.81 -9.60 -2.51
N GLU A 120 -1.48 -10.79 -2.99
CA GLU A 120 -0.34 -11.00 -3.86
C GLU A 120 -0.54 -10.14 -5.11
N ALA A 121 0.54 -9.49 -5.54
CA ALA A 121 0.50 -8.63 -6.70
C ALA A 121 0.09 -9.47 -7.92
N THR A 122 -1.16 -9.30 -8.32
CA THR A 122 -1.82 -10.18 -9.30
C THR A 122 -1.48 -9.77 -10.72
N ASP A 123 -0.97 -8.55 -10.89
CA ASP A 123 -0.50 -8.04 -12.17
C ASP A 123 1.05 -7.96 -12.19
N PRO A 124 1.68 -8.23 -13.35
CA PRO A 124 3.13 -8.32 -13.48
C PRO A 124 3.85 -6.97 -13.23
N ILE A 125 3.16 -5.84 -13.34
CA ILE A 125 3.75 -4.52 -13.10
C ILE A 125 3.87 -4.27 -11.59
N THR A 126 2.78 -4.47 -10.84
CA THR A 126 2.77 -4.36 -9.37
C THR A 126 3.68 -5.42 -8.75
N GLY A 127 3.67 -6.65 -9.28
CA GLY A 127 4.53 -7.73 -8.79
C GLY A 127 6.00 -7.45 -9.00
N GLY A 128 6.37 -6.96 -10.19
CA GLY A 128 7.73 -6.51 -10.48
C GLY A 128 8.16 -5.33 -9.62
N ALA A 129 7.30 -4.31 -9.45
CA ALA A 129 7.61 -3.13 -8.65
C ALA A 129 7.82 -3.47 -7.17
N ALA A 130 7.01 -4.38 -6.61
CA ALA A 130 7.16 -4.85 -5.23
C ALA A 130 8.49 -5.60 -5.02
N ALA A 131 8.88 -6.48 -5.97
CA ALA A 131 10.15 -7.19 -5.90
C ALA A 131 11.35 -6.24 -5.97
N VAL A 132 11.31 -5.25 -6.87
CA VAL A 132 12.39 -4.24 -6.98
C VAL A 132 12.49 -3.40 -5.71
N LEU A 133 11.35 -2.96 -5.14
CA LEU A 133 11.35 -2.22 -3.90
C LEU A 133 11.91 -3.05 -2.74
N ALA A 134 11.53 -4.32 -2.63
CA ALA A 134 12.05 -5.23 -1.61
C ALA A 134 13.57 -5.36 -1.70
N ILE A 135 14.12 -5.55 -2.90
CA ILE A 135 15.57 -5.60 -3.13
C ILE A 135 16.24 -4.29 -2.69
N CYS A 136 15.67 -3.15 -3.04
CA CYS A 136 16.22 -1.85 -2.63
C CYS A 136 16.18 -1.65 -1.10
N THR A 137 15.10 -2.04 -0.43
CA THR A 137 15.00 -1.95 1.04
C THR A 137 15.94 -2.92 1.74
N ASP A 138 16.12 -4.11 1.20
CA ASP A 138 17.02 -5.13 1.75
C ASP A 138 18.48 -4.71 1.59
N LEU A 139 18.85 -4.15 0.43
CA LEU A 139 20.20 -3.65 0.19
C LEU A 139 20.53 -2.46 1.11
N THR A 140 19.62 -1.49 1.23
CA THR A 140 19.82 -0.31 2.08
C THR A 140 19.92 -0.67 3.56
N SER A 141 19.05 -1.55 4.05
CA SER A 141 19.12 -2.05 5.43
C SER A 141 20.37 -2.91 5.67
N GLY A 142 20.78 -3.72 4.71
CA GLY A 142 22.02 -4.50 4.74
C GLY A 142 23.27 -3.62 4.85
N LEU A 143 23.32 -2.54 4.06
CA LEU A 143 24.40 -1.54 4.12
C LEU A 143 24.43 -0.79 5.45
N ALA A 144 23.27 -0.41 6.00
CA ALA A 144 23.22 0.19 7.34
C ALA A 144 23.71 -0.80 8.42
N GLN A 145 23.37 -2.09 8.31
CA GLN A 145 23.80 -3.12 9.25
C GLN A 145 25.30 -3.42 9.20
N LEU A 146 26.00 -3.16 8.09
CA LEU A 146 27.47 -3.27 8.03
C LEU A 146 28.17 -2.36 9.06
N PHE A 147 27.60 -1.20 9.36
CA PHE A 147 28.20 -0.24 10.30
C PHE A 147 27.84 -0.51 11.76
N TYR A 148 26.64 -1.02 12.04
CA TYR A 148 26.18 -1.24 13.42
C TYR A 148 26.26 -2.71 13.88
N LYS A 149 26.15 -3.69 12.97
CA LYS A 149 26.19 -5.14 13.24
C LYS A 149 26.87 -5.90 12.08
N PRO A 150 28.21 -5.78 11.94
CA PRO A 150 28.94 -6.11 10.72
C PRO A 150 28.74 -7.55 10.23
N GLN A 151 28.76 -8.53 11.14
CA GLN A 151 28.52 -9.94 10.78
C GLN A 151 27.13 -10.22 10.19
N LYS A 152 26.08 -9.50 10.64
CA LYS A 152 24.72 -9.65 10.06
C LYS A 152 24.57 -8.87 8.76
N GLY A 153 25.17 -7.68 8.68
CA GLY A 153 25.15 -6.85 7.47
C GLY A 153 25.84 -7.53 6.29
N LEU A 154 26.98 -8.18 6.51
CA LEU A 154 27.72 -8.88 5.45
C LEU A 154 26.90 -10.00 4.80
N ILE A 155 26.18 -10.79 5.61
CA ILE A 155 25.34 -11.91 5.13
C ILE A 155 24.14 -11.39 4.36
N ASN A 156 23.46 -10.35 4.88
CA ASN A 156 22.27 -9.81 4.24
C ASN A 156 22.56 -9.09 2.92
N VAL A 157 23.70 -8.39 2.82
CA VAL A 157 24.13 -7.76 1.56
C VAL A 157 24.51 -8.81 0.51
N SER A 158 25.15 -9.91 0.91
CA SER A 158 25.54 -10.96 -0.04
C SER A 158 24.36 -11.76 -0.58
N THR A 159 23.30 -11.97 0.22
CA THR A 159 22.09 -12.68 -0.21
C THR A 159 21.13 -11.83 -1.04
N ALA A 160 21.20 -10.49 -0.92
CA ALA A 160 20.38 -9.58 -1.73
C ALA A 160 20.89 -9.40 -3.19
N ILE A 161 22.11 -9.87 -3.49
CA ILE A 161 22.67 -9.87 -4.85
C ILE A 161 22.21 -11.15 -5.56
N PRO A 162 21.34 -11.07 -6.59
CA PRO A 162 20.95 -12.27 -7.33
C PRO A 162 22.19 -12.86 -8.02
N GLN A 163 22.55 -14.09 -7.64
CA GLN A 163 23.58 -14.83 -8.35
C GLN A 163 22.98 -15.35 -9.65
N GLY A 164 23.50 -14.88 -10.78
CA GLY A 164 23.04 -15.29 -12.10
C GLY A 164 23.36 -16.76 -12.35
N GLU A 165 22.31 -17.54 -12.64
CA GLU A 165 22.39 -18.70 -13.54
C GLU A 165 21.87 -18.31 -14.92
#